data_AF-A0A4U6JAE5-F1
#
_entry.id   AF-A0A4U6JAE5-F1
#
_cell.length_a   1.000
_cell.length_b   1.000
_cell.length_c   1.000
_cell.angle_alpha   90.00
_cell.angle_beta   90.00
_cell.angle_gamma   90.00
#
_symmetry.space_group_name_H-M   'P 1'
#
loop_
_entity.id
_entity.type
_entity.pdbx_description
1 polymer ?
#
loop_
_entity_poly.entity_id
_entity_poly.type
_entity_poly.pdbx_seq_one_letter_code
_entity_poly.pdbx_strand_id
1 'polypeptide(L)' 'IECCHAHPLMSRLRRIMLVTDSAPWLYQKLGYNPLNRKDFVWQINRPEIYRNAGQK' A
#
# COMPACT_ATOMS: atom_id res chain seq x y z
N ILE A 1 2.83 -12.76 -1.77
CA ILE A 1 2.32 -11.37 -1.79
C ILE A 1 2.08 -10.86 -3.22
N GLU A 2 2.92 -11.24 -4.19
CA GLU A 2 2.80 -10.82 -5.60
C GLU A 2 1.42 -11.10 -6.21
N CYS A 3 0.87 -12.30 -6.01
CA CYS A 3 -0.49 -12.65 -6.47
C CYS A 3 -1.58 -11.73 -5.90
N CYS A 4 -1.52 -11.41 -4.60
CA CYS A 4 -2.46 -10.49 -3.97
C CYS A 4 -2.30 -9.07 -4.55
N HIS A 5 -1.07 -8.62 -4.76
CA HIS A 5 -0.75 -7.31 -5.33
C HIS A 5 -1.19 -7.17 -6.79
N ALA A 6 -1.17 -8.25 -7.56
CA ALA A 6 -1.64 -8.29 -8.93
C ALA A 6 -3.17 -8.24 -9.06
N HIS A 7 -3.91 -8.44 -7.95
CA HIS A 7 -5.37 -8.43 -8.00
C HIS A 7 -5.90 -7.03 -8.39
N PRO A 8 -6.82 -6.91 -9.38
CA PRO A 8 -7.27 -5.61 -9.89
C PRO A 8 -7.81 -4.65 -8.81
N LEU A 9 -8.44 -5.19 -7.75
CA LEU A 9 -8.92 -4.39 -6.62
C LEU A 9 -7.80 -3.61 -5.90
N MET A 10 -6.57 -4.10 -5.89
CA MET A 10 -5.44 -3.41 -5.24
C MET A 10 -5.19 -2.03 -5.82
N SER A 11 -5.48 -1.84 -7.11
CA SER A 11 -5.38 -0.52 -7.74
C SER A 11 -6.42 0.46 -7.19
N ARG A 12 -7.60 -0.02 -6.75
CA ARG A 12 -8.75 0.80 -6.32
C ARG A 12 -8.77 1.14 -4.84
N LEU A 13 -7.90 0.53 -4.03
CA LEU A 13 -7.81 0.80 -2.60
C LEU A 13 -7.11 2.14 -2.34
N ARG A 14 -7.76 3.00 -1.54
CA ARG A 14 -7.18 4.26 -1.07
C ARG A 14 -6.03 4.05 -0.08
N ARG A 15 -6.15 3.03 0.76
CA ARG A 15 -5.14 2.69 1.75
C ARG A 15 -4.99 1.19 1.85
N ILE A 16 -3.74 0.73 1.88
CA ILE A 16 -3.37 -0.66 2.12
C ILE A 16 -2.41 -0.63 3.30
N MET A 17 -2.68 -1.42 4.33
CA MET A 17 -1.85 -1.51 5.52
C MET A 17 -1.45 -2.95 5.78
N LEU A 18 -0.25 -3.12 6.32
CA LEU A 18 0.25 -4.40 6.78
C LEU A 18 1.21 -4.21 7.94
N VAL A 19 1.44 -5.31 8.66
CA VAL A 19 2.37 -5.39 9.77
C VAL A 19 3.41 -6.45 9.45
N THR A 20 4.69 -6.12 9.62
CA THR A 20 5.79 -7.07 9.55
C THR A 20 6.90 -6.62 10.48
N ASP A 21 7.59 -7.58 11.10
CA ASP A 21 8.79 -7.37 11.91
C ASP A 21 10.08 -7.80 11.18
N SER A 22 9.94 -8.53 10.06
CA SER A 22 11.02 -9.32 9.46
C SER A 22 11.24 -9.05 7.97
N ALA A 23 10.33 -8.34 7.30
CA ALA A 23 10.43 -8.06 5.86
C ALA A 23 10.32 -6.57 5.48
N PRO A 24 10.98 -5.62 6.19
CA PRO A 24 10.87 -4.19 5.87
C PRO A 24 11.35 -3.84 4.46
N TRP A 25 12.48 -4.42 4.04
CA TRP A 25 13.09 -4.18 2.72
C TRP A 25 12.15 -4.58 1.56
N LEU A 26 11.37 -5.65 1.74
CA LEU A 26 10.45 -6.14 0.73
C LEU A 26 9.32 -5.14 0.49
N TYR A 27 8.72 -4.62 1.56
CA TYR A 27 7.60 -3.69 1.43
C TYR A 27 8.04 -2.30 0.98
N GLN A 28 9.25 -1.88 1.34
CA GLN A 28 9.88 -0.70 0.75
C GLN A 28 10.01 -0.85 -0.77
N LYS A 29 10.49 -2.01 -1.26
CA LYS A 29 10.60 -2.29 -2.71
C LYS A 29 9.23 -2.31 -3.41
N LEU A 30 8.16 -2.67 -2.70
CA LEU A 30 6.78 -2.68 -3.20
C LEU A 30 6.06 -1.32 -3.07
N GLY A 31 6.74 -0.26 -2.64
CA GLY A 31 6.20 1.11 -2.57
C GLY A 31 5.41 1.43 -1.30
N TYR A 32 5.53 0.60 -0.25
CA TYR A 32 4.98 0.93 1.06
C TYR A 32 5.93 1.87 1.82
N ASN A 33 5.33 2.72 2.66
CA ASN A 33 6.03 3.62 3.57
C ASN A 33 5.73 3.23 5.03
N PRO A 34 6.70 3.34 5.96
CA PRO A 34 6.45 3.14 7.37
C PRO A 34 5.55 4.25 7.95
N LEU A 35 4.64 3.91 8.87
CA LEU A 35 3.61 4.85 9.36
C LEU A 35 4.06 5.63 10.61
N ASN A 36 4.60 4.95 11.62
CA ASN A 36 4.95 5.55 12.93
C ASN A 36 6.28 5.02 13.48
N ARG A 37 6.47 3.70 13.41
CA ARG A 37 7.68 3.00 13.81
C ARG A 37 8.34 2.43 12.56
N LYS A 38 9.62 2.72 12.36
CA LYS A 38 10.41 2.07 11.31
C LYS A 38 10.25 0.55 11.46
N ASP A 39 10.03 -0.14 10.34
CA ASP A 39 10.05 -1.60 10.29
C ASP A 39 8.95 -2.31 11.10
N PHE A 40 7.77 -1.71 11.25
CA PHE A 40 6.62 -2.37 11.90
C PHE A 40 5.31 -2.26 11.10
N VAL A 41 4.70 -1.08 11.06
CA VAL A 41 3.47 -0.83 10.29
C VAL A 41 3.80 -0.11 9.00
N TRP A 42 3.35 -0.67 7.89
CA TRP A 42 3.64 -0.21 6.54
C TRP A 42 2.35 0.12 5.80
N GLN A 43 2.38 1.14 4.96
CA GLN A 43 1.22 1.56 4.19
C GLN A 43 1.52 2.00 2.76
N ILE A 44 0.55 1.76 1.88
CA ILE A 44 0.34 2.55 0.66
C ILE A 44 -0.83 3.49 0.96
N ASN A 45 -0.63 4.79 0.74
CA ASN A 45 -1.65 5.82 0.97
C ASN A 45 -1.85 6.65 -0.30
N ARG A 46 -3.01 6.52 -0.94
CA ARG A 46 -3.41 7.22 -2.17
C ARG A 46 -4.60 8.13 -1.88
N PRO A 47 -4.43 9.22 -1.10
CA PRO A 47 -5.55 10.01 -0.58
C PRO A 47 -6.46 10.56 -1.69
N GLU A 48 -5.93 10.75 -2.90
CA GLU A 48 -6.60 11.38 -4.03
C GLU A 48 -7.34 10.40 -4.96
N ILE A 49 -7.23 9.08 -4.74
CA ILE A 49 -7.66 8.09 -5.74
C ILE A 49 -9.14 8.17 -6.15
N TYR A 50 -10.01 8.68 -5.27
CA TYR A 50 -11.43 8.82 -5.58
C TYR A 50 -11.79 10.16 -6.23
N ARG A 51 -10.85 11.11 -6.33
CA ARG A 51 -11.13 12.46 -6.88
C ARG A 51 -11.27 12.44 -8.41
N ASN A 52 -10.63 11.49 -9.08
CA ASN A 52 -10.67 11.37 -10.55
C ASN A 52 -11.70 10.37 -11.08
N ALA A 53 -12.46 9.70 -10.20
CA ALA A 53 -13.45 8.70 -10.62
C ALA A 53 -14.72 9.30 -11.29
N GLY A 54 -14.89 10.62 -11.19
CA GLY A 54 -16.01 11.37 -11.78
C GLY A 54 -15.68 12.18 -13.04
N GLN A 55 -14.43 12.22 -13.49
CA GLN A 55 -14.04 12.88 -14.73
C GLN A 55 -14.02 11.82 -15.84
N LYS A 56 -15.18 11.61 -16.47
CA LYS A 56 -15.29 10.92 -17.77
C LYS A 56 -15.25 11.94 -18.88
#